data_AF-A0A2A6FU15-F1
#
_entry.id   AF-A0A2A6FU15-F1
#
_cell.length_a   1.000
_cell.length_b   1.000
_cell.length_c   1.000
_cell.angle_alpha   90.00
_cell.angle_beta   90.00
_cell.angle_gamma   90.00
#
_symmetry.space_group_name_H-M   'P 1'
#
loop_
_entity.id
_entity.type
_entity.pdbx_description
1 polymer ?
#
loop_
_entity_poly.entity_id
_entity_poly.type
_entity_poly.pdbx_seq_one_letter_code
_entity_poly.pdbx_strand_id
1 'polypeptide(L)'
;MSNFAKAVIAGVLVDASILVIALVACIGYAWVSKDEVTIPGVFRAFFTTENDLPALNFEFNEIGMLVVFLAIAVLSIFGSLRGFRKRAPRVSPR
;
A
#
# COMPACT_ATOMS: atom_id res chain seq x y z
N MET A 1 22.45 -15.11 -3.86
CA MET A 1 21.14 -14.75 -3.27
C MET A 1 20.10 -15.77 -3.72
N SER A 2 19.37 -16.42 -2.81
CA SER A 2 18.42 -17.48 -3.14
C SER A 2 17.20 -16.93 -3.91
N ASN A 3 16.52 -17.78 -4.71
CA ASN A 3 15.32 -17.39 -5.45
C ASN A 3 14.20 -16.92 -4.50
N PHE A 4 14.12 -17.50 -3.31
CA PHE A 4 13.22 -17.06 -2.25
C PHE A 4 13.51 -15.63 -1.79
N ALA A 5 14.78 -15.31 -1.50
CA ALA A 5 15.16 -13.97 -1.07
C ALA A 5 14.84 -12.89 -2.12
N LYS A 6 15.04 -13.19 -3.41
CA LYS A 6 14.66 -12.27 -4.50
C LYS A 6 13.14 -12.02 -4.56
N ALA A 7 12.34 -13.07 -4.39
CA ALA A 7 10.89 -12.96 -4.39
C ALA A 7 10.35 -12.16 -3.20
N VAL A 8 10.93 -12.35 -2.01
CA VAL A 8 10.58 -11.58 -0.81
C VAL A 8 10.91 -10.11 -1.00
N ILE A 9 12.12 -9.78 -1.48
CA ILE A 9 12.52 -8.39 -1.72
C ILE A 9 11.61 -7.72 -2.76
N ALA A 10 11.32 -8.41 -3.87
CA ALA A 10 10.42 -7.88 -4.89
C ALA A 10 9.00 -7.64 -4.34
N GLY A 11 8.48 -8.55 -3.52
CA GLY A 11 7.18 -8.38 -2.86
C GLY A 11 7.15 -7.17 -1.95
N VAL A 12 8.14 -7.02 -1.06
CA VAL A 12 8.25 -5.88 -0.14
C VAL A 12 8.32 -4.56 -0.91
N LEU A 13 9.08 -4.49 -2.01
CA LEU A 13 9.18 -3.27 -2.82
C LEU A 13 7.85 -2.91 -3.49
N VAL A 14 7.12 -3.92 -3.99
CA VAL A 14 5.80 -3.69 -4.59
C VAL A 14 4.80 -3.20 -3.53
N ASP A 15 4.77 -3.85 -2.37
CA ASP A 15 3.88 -3.49 -1.26
C ASP A 15 4.19 -2.06 -0.75
N ALA A 16 5.47 -1.71 -0.63
CA ALA A 16 5.91 -0.34 -0.31
C ALA A 16 5.41 0.67 -1.34
N SER A 17 5.55 0.34 -2.63
CA SER A 17 5.16 1.23 -3.73
C SER A 17 3.66 1.48 -3.72
N ILE A 18 2.85 0.45 -3.49
CA ILE A 18 1.39 0.55 -3.38
C ILE A 18 1.00 1.48 -2.23
N LEU A 19 1.62 1.31 -1.06
CA LEU A 19 1.35 2.14 0.11
C LEU A 19 1.68 3.62 -0.17
N VAL A 20 2.85 3.90 -0.76
CA VAL A 20 3.26 5.27 -1.12
C VAL A 20 2.26 5.89 -2.10
N ILE A 21 1.85 5.17 -3.15
CA ILE A 21 0.87 5.67 -4.12
C ILE A 21 -0.46 5.98 -3.43
N ALA A 22 -0.93 5.10 -2.54
CA ALA A 22 -2.17 5.30 -1.80
C ALA A 22 -2.10 6.53 -0.90
N LEU A 23 -0.98 6.75 -0.20
CA LEU A 23 -0.77 7.93 0.65
C LEU A 23 -0.77 9.21 -0.17
N VAL A 24 -0.04 9.24 -1.30
CA VAL A 24 -0.01 10.40 -2.21
C VAL A 24 -1.40 10.69 -2.76
N ALA A 25 -2.18 9.66 -3.11
CA ALA A 25 -3.55 9.83 -3.57
C ALA A 25 -4.45 10.42 -2.47
N CYS A 26 -4.30 9.97 -1.22
CA CYS A 26 -5.07 10.51 -0.09
C CYS A 26 -4.72 11.98 0.18
N ILE A 27 -3.42 12.33 0.16
CA ILE A 27 -2.96 13.72 0.31
C ILE A 27 -3.49 14.59 -0.83
N GLY A 28 -3.40 14.10 -2.08
CA GLY A 28 -3.93 14.81 -3.24
C GLY A 28 -5.45 15.01 -3.16
N TYR A 29 -6.18 14.00 -2.71
CA TYR A 29 -7.62 14.10 -2.50
C TYR A 29 -7.97 15.09 -1.39
N ALA A 30 -7.28 15.03 -0.24
CA ALA A 30 -7.44 16.02 0.85
C ALA A 30 -7.20 17.44 0.31
N TRP A 31 -6.13 17.62 -0.47
CA TRP A 31 -5.77 18.90 -1.04
C TRP A 31 -6.85 19.49 -1.95
N VAL A 32 -7.47 18.66 -2.80
CA VAL A 32 -8.49 19.08 -3.76
C VAL A 32 -9.85 19.27 -3.09
N SER A 33 -10.25 18.36 -2.21
CA SER A 33 -11.55 18.41 -1.52
C SER A 33 -11.61 19.46 -0.43
N LYS A 34 -10.46 19.86 0.13
CA LYS A 34 -10.37 20.68 1.36
C LYS A 34 -10.97 20.01 2.59
N ASP A 35 -11.23 18.70 2.51
CA ASP A 35 -11.76 17.90 3.59
C ASP A 35 -10.66 17.14 4.32
N GLU A 36 -10.95 16.74 5.56
CA GLU A 36 -10.13 15.80 6.31
C GLU A 36 -10.25 14.40 5.69
N VAL A 37 -9.11 13.75 5.49
CA VAL A 37 -9.02 12.38 4.94
C VAL A 37 -8.37 11.49 5.97
N THR A 38 -9.12 10.47 6.40
CA THR A 38 -8.66 9.56 7.45
C THR A 38 -8.76 8.12 6.97
N ILE A 39 -7.65 7.39 7.08
CA ILE A 39 -7.63 5.93 7.04
C ILE A 39 -7.52 5.48 8.50
N PRO A 40 -8.62 4.95 9.08
CA PRO A 40 -8.66 4.60 10.50
C PRO A 40 -7.48 3.73 10.92
N GLY A 41 -6.75 4.20 11.93
CA GLY A 41 -5.59 3.50 12.49
C GLY A 41 -4.32 3.57 11.65
N VAL A 42 -4.28 4.25 10.50
CA VAL A 42 -3.12 4.25 9.57
C VAL A 42 -2.62 5.65 9.26
N PHE A 43 -3.53 6.55 8.87
CA PHE A 43 -3.17 7.84 8.29
C PHE A 43 -4.28 8.85 8.51
N ARG A 44 -3.90 10.11 8.73
CA ARG A 44 -4.81 11.24 8.78
C ARG A 44 -4.19 12.44 8.07
N ALA A 45 -4.91 13.04 7.14
CA ALA A 45 -4.57 14.32 6.52
C ALA A 45 -5.65 15.35 6.86
N PHE A 46 -5.23 16.51 7.35
CA PHE A 46 -6.14 17.55 7.83
C PHE A 46 -5.55 18.94 7.58
N PHE A 47 -6.43 19.92 7.45
CA PHE A 47 -6.02 21.30 7.33
C PHE A 47 -5.93 21.98 8.69
N THR A 48 -4.85 22.72 8.89
CA THR A 48 -4.71 23.70 9.97
C THR A 48 -4.51 25.08 9.36
N THR A 49 -4.60 26.12 10.20
CA THR A 49 -4.23 27.48 9.81
C THR A 49 -2.87 27.79 10.42
N GLU A 50 -1.87 28.05 9.57
CA GLU A 50 -0.51 28.42 9.96
C GLU A 50 -0.14 29.72 9.25
N ASN A 51 0.23 30.77 10.01
CA ASN A 51 0.57 32.09 9.47
C ASN A 51 -0.52 32.66 8.53
N ASP A 52 -1.79 32.57 8.94
CA ASP A 52 -2.97 33.00 8.18
C ASP A 52 -3.16 32.30 6.82
N LEU A 53 -2.47 31.18 6.60
CA LEU A 53 -2.57 30.38 5.39
C LEU A 53 -3.05 28.95 5.72
N PRO A 54 -3.86 28.33 4.83
CA PRO A 54 -4.24 26.93 4.99
C PRO A 54 -3.03 26.03 4.75
N ALA A 55 -2.63 25.29 5.78
CA ALA A 55 -1.56 24.30 5.72
C ALA A 55 -2.17 22.90 5.76
N LEU A 56 -1.77 22.05 4.80
CA LEU A 56 -2.15 20.63 4.81
C LEU A 56 -1.14 19.86 5.65
N ASN A 57 -1.61 19.34 6.77
CA ASN A 57 -0.83 18.51 7.68
C ASN A 57 -1.22 17.03 7.54
N PHE A 58 -0.30 16.16 7.95
CA PHE A 58 -0.49 14.72 7.92
C PHE A 58 0.16 14.04 9.13
N GLU A 59 -0.54 13.05 9.65
CA GLU A 59 -0.11 12.21 10.76
C GLU A 59 -0.13 10.74 10.32
N PHE A 60 0.98 10.05 10.56
CA PHE A 60 1.14 8.64 10.24
C PHE A 60 1.13 7.82 11.53
N ASN A 61 0.35 6.73 11.53
CA ASN A 61 0.43 5.73 12.57
C ASN A 61 1.36 4.61 12.10
N GLU A 62 2.58 4.58 12.64
CA GLU A 62 3.61 3.59 12.29
C GLU A 62 3.14 2.14 12.48
N ILE A 63 2.44 1.87 13.59
CA ILE A 63 1.91 0.54 13.90
C ILE A 63 0.83 0.16 12.88
N GLY A 64 -0.06 1.10 12.55
CA GLY A 64 -1.07 0.92 11.53
C GLY A 64 -0.50 0.61 10.16
N MET A 65 0.51 1.38 9.75
CA MET A 65 1.20 1.15 8.48
C MET A 65 1.87 -0.24 8.44
N LEU A 66 2.50 -0.66 9.52
CA LEU A 66 3.08 -2.00 9.62
C LEU A 66 2.01 -3.10 9.48
N VAL A 67 0.86 -2.94 10.13
CA VAL A 67 -0.27 -3.88 10.04
C VAL A 67 -0.79 -3.96 8.60
N VAL A 68 -0.95 -2.81 7.91
CA VAL A 68 -1.34 -2.78 6.50
C VAL A 68 -0.30 -3.50 5.64
N PHE A 69 0.98 -3.26 5.89
CA PHE A 69 2.07 -3.94 5.19
C PHE A 69 1.98 -5.46 5.32
N LEU A 70 1.79 -5.95 6.55
CA LEU A 70 1.63 -7.38 6.82
C LEU A 70 0.37 -7.94 6.14
N ALA A 71 -0.74 -7.20 6.17
CA ALA A 71 -1.98 -7.60 5.52
C ALA A 71 -1.81 -7.73 4.00
N ILE A 72 -1.18 -6.75 3.34
CA ILE A 72 -0.90 -6.79 1.91
C ILE A 72 0.06 -7.95 1.60
N ALA A 73 1.13 -8.13 2.36
CA ALA A 73 2.07 -9.23 2.15
C ALA A 73 1.39 -10.60 2.24
N VAL A 74 0.54 -10.81 3.25
CA VAL A 74 -0.25 -12.04 3.41
C VAL A 74 -1.20 -12.25 2.23
N LEU A 75 -1.92 -11.20 1.81
CA LEU A 75 -2.81 -11.26 0.65
C LEU A 75 -2.06 -11.57 -0.65
N SER A 76 -0.88 -10.98 -0.84
CA SER A 76 0.00 -11.21 -1.98
C SER A 76 0.50 -12.66 -2.04
N ILE A 77 0.86 -13.24 -0.88
CA ILE A 77 1.23 -14.66 -0.78
C ILE A 77 0.04 -15.56 -1.18
N PHE A 78 -1.14 -15.31 -0.61
CA PHE A 78 -2.34 -16.09 -0.94
C PHE A 78 -2.77 -15.93 -2.42
N GLY A 79 -2.63 -14.74 -2.98
CA GLY A 79 -2.90 -14.45 -4.39
C GLY A 79 -1.93 -15.18 -5.32
N SER A 80 -0.64 -15.19 -4.98
CA SER A 80 0.40 -15.92 -5.71
C SER A 80 0.12 -17.43 -5.72
N LEU A 81 -0.24 -18.01 -4.57
CA LEU A 81 -0.60 -19.43 -4.46
C LEU A 81 -1.80 -19.81 -5.34
N ARG A 82 -2.79 -18.91 -5.49
CA ARG A 82 -3.94 -19.11 -6.40
C ARG A 82 -3.56 -18.95 -7.87
N GLY A 83 -2.60 -18.06 -8.19
CA GLY A 83 -2.07 -17.85 -9.55
C GLY A 83 -1.27 -19.04 -10.08
N PHE A 84 -0.46 -19.68 -9.23
CA PHE A 84 0.28 -20.91 -9.58
C PHE A 84 -0.66 -22.07 -9.98
N ARG A 85 -1.85 -22.16 -9.36
CA ARG A 85 -2.83 -23.21 -9.66
C ARG A 85 -3.45 -23.10 -11.05
N LYS A 86 -3.41 -21.92 -11.70
CA LYS A 86 -3.95 -21.71 -13.05
C LYS A 86 -2.92 -21.94 -14.18
N ARG A 87 -1.63 -22.07 -13.86
CA ARG A 87 -0.59 -22.46 -14.84
C ARG A 87 -0.32 -23.96 -14.78
N ALA A 88 -1.37 -24.78 -14.93
CA ALA A 88 -1.14 -26.17 -15.33
C ALA A 88 -0.67 -26.16 -16.79
N PRO A 89 0.39 -26.90 -17.17
CA PRO A 89 0.84 -26.95 -18.55
C PRO A 89 -0.29 -27.50 -19.43
N ARG A 90 -0.66 -26.79 -20.50
CA ARG A 90 -1.39 -27.43 -21.60
C ARG A 90 -0.44 -28.46 -22.21
N VAL A 91 -0.62 -29.71 -21.85
CA VAL A 91 -0.01 -30.82 -22.58
C VAL A 91 -0.66 -30.82 -23.95
N SER A 92 0.07 -30.43 -25.00
CA SER A 92 -0.42 -30.59 -26.37
C SER A 92 -0.45 -32.09 -26.68
N PRO A 93 -1.60 -32.69 -27.03
CA PRO A 93 -1.59 -34.02 -27.62
C PRO A 93 -0.88 -33.90 -28.97
N ARG A 94 0.05 -34.84 -29.21
CA ARG A 94 0.75 -34.99 -30.49
C ARG A 94 -0.22 -35.40 -31.59
#